data_AF-A0A7X8C5F2-F1
#
_entry.id   AF-A0A7X8C5F2-F1
#
_cell.length_a   1.000
_cell.length_b   1.000
_cell.length_c   1.000
_cell.angle_alpha   90.00
_cell.angle_beta   90.00
_cell.angle_gamma   90.00
#
_symmetry.space_group_name_H-M   'P 1'
#
loop_
_entity.id
_entity.type
_entity.pdbx_description
1 polymer ?
#
loop_
_entity_poly.entity_id
_entity_poly.type
_entity_poly.pdbx_seq_one_letter_code
_entity_poly.pdbx_strand_id
1 'polypeptide(L)'
;MKLAIIKTIINFFIIIVLSIVAIIAIIIIKSINETKKNRAIVKKYEDEKKTTKETIKATVEFIPTEKPKEKRFFKVAGSFIPERQEILRELVEKNKNDYGGKQWKGMSNNEIKNSGKRCYEYSFMAVNTRAELRLDPTNEHDPNAIAVYVGRKKDQMIGYVPREEIEYINKIMEEDNRSSFKFRVGGGRYKQYNIELDKVEIKNDEYNGFVFFHDYY
;
A
#
# COMPACT_ATOMS: atom_id res chain seq x y z
N MET A 1 54.52 75.10 -6.29
CA MET A 1 54.13 74.06 -5.32
C MET A 1 52.71 73.51 -5.55
N LYS A 2 51.66 74.36 -5.67
CA LYS A 2 50.27 73.91 -5.86
C LYS A 2 50.00 73.03 -7.10
N LEU A 3 50.67 73.28 -8.23
CA LEU A 3 50.46 72.51 -9.47
C LEU A 3 50.95 71.04 -9.39
N ALA A 4 51.99 70.77 -8.60
CA ALA A 4 52.54 69.43 -8.44
C ALA A 4 51.59 68.54 -7.63
N ILE A 5 51.00 69.08 -6.57
CA ILE A 5 50.03 68.38 -5.71
C ILE A 5 48.78 67.99 -6.51
N ILE A 6 48.27 68.88 -7.37
CA ILE A 6 47.11 68.60 -8.23
C ILE A 6 47.39 67.45 -9.21
N LYS A 7 48.58 67.42 -9.84
CA LYS A 7 48.96 66.31 -10.73
C LYS A 7 49.05 64.97 -10.00
N THR A 8 49.56 64.96 -8.76
CA THR A 8 49.63 63.73 -7.96
C THR A 8 48.23 63.21 -7.59
N ILE A 9 47.30 64.10 -7.25
CA ILE A 9 45.91 63.72 -6.94
C ILE A 9 45.20 63.16 -8.18
N ILE A 10 45.37 63.79 -9.35
CA ILE A 10 44.78 63.31 -10.62
C ILE A 10 45.33 61.93 -10.98
N ASN A 11 46.64 61.72 -10.89
CA ASN A 11 47.24 60.41 -11.17
C ASN A 11 46.75 59.33 -10.19
N PHE A 12 46.58 59.68 -8.91
CA PHE A 12 46.02 58.77 -7.91
C PHE A 12 44.57 58.37 -8.25
N PHE A 13 43.75 59.33 -8.70
CA PHE A 13 42.37 59.06 -9.10
C PHE A 13 42.30 58.18 -10.35
N ILE A 14 43.17 58.41 -11.33
CA ILE A 14 43.26 57.56 -12.54
C ILE A 14 43.61 56.11 -12.16
N ILE A 15 44.54 55.90 -11.21
CA ILE A 15 44.90 54.55 -10.74
C ILE A 15 43.71 53.86 -10.06
N ILE A 16 42.93 54.59 -9.26
CA ILE A 16 41.71 54.05 -8.62
C ILE A 16 40.65 53.67 -9.65
N VAL A 17 40.43 54.51 -10.67
CA VAL A 17 39.44 54.20 -11.71
C VAL A 17 39.87 52.97 -12.51
N LEU A 18 41.16 52.85 -12.86
CA LEU A 18 41.68 51.69 -13.57
C LEU A 18 41.58 50.40 -12.75
N SER A 19 41.79 50.45 -11.43
CA SER A 19 41.66 49.28 -10.56
C SER A 19 40.20 48.82 -10.44
N ILE A 20 39.24 49.74 -10.36
CA ILE A 20 37.81 49.42 -10.36
C ILE A 20 37.40 48.73 -11.67
N VAL A 21 37.84 49.26 -12.82
CA VAL A 21 37.55 48.67 -14.14
C VAL A 21 38.10 47.24 -14.24
N ALA A 22 39.31 47.01 -13.74
CA ALA A 22 39.92 45.67 -13.74
C ALA A 22 39.11 44.69 -12.86
N ILE A 23 38.63 45.11 -11.69
CA ILE A 23 37.81 44.28 -10.80
C ILE A 23 36.48 43.91 -11.47
N ILE A 24 35.81 44.86 -12.13
CA ILE A 24 34.56 44.60 -12.84
C ILE A 24 34.77 43.60 -13.97
N ALA A 25 35.86 43.72 -14.75
CA ALA A 25 36.19 42.78 -15.81
C ALA A 25 36.40 41.34 -15.27
N ILE A 26 37.06 41.19 -14.13
CA ILE A 26 37.26 39.87 -13.49
C ILE A 26 35.93 39.25 -13.09
N ILE A 27 35.00 40.03 -12.51
CA ILE A 27 33.68 39.55 -12.11
C ILE A 27 32.87 39.05 -13.32
N ILE A 28 32.89 39.80 -14.42
CA ILE A 28 32.18 39.44 -15.66
C ILE A 28 32.73 38.13 -16.24
N ILE A 29 34.05 37.98 -16.32
CA ILE A 29 34.70 36.75 -16.83
C ILE A 29 34.31 35.54 -15.99
N LYS A 30 34.29 35.68 -14.66
CA LYS A 30 33.90 34.60 -13.75
C LYS A 30 32.44 34.17 -13.95
N SER A 31 31.53 35.14 -14.09
CA SER A 31 30.10 34.87 -14.34
C SER A 31 29.86 34.13 -15.67
N ILE A 32 30.57 34.50 -16.73
CA ILE A 32 30.49 33.81 -18.03
C ILE A 32 30.97 32.36 -17.92
N ASN A 33 32.06 32.12 -17.20
CA ASN A 33 32.61 30.78 -17.03
C ASN A 33 31.68 29.86 -16.22
N GLU A 34 31.06 30.36 -15.14
CA GLU A 34 30.07 29.60 -14.38
C GLU A 34 28.85 29.25 -15.24
N THR A 35 28.39 30.18 -16.07
CA THR A 35 27.27 29.95 -16.98
C THR A 35 27.57 28.86 -18.01
N LYS A 36 28.79 28.82 -18.57
CA LYS A 36 29.21 27.77 -19.51
C LYS A 36 29.29 26.39 -18.84
N LYS A 37 29.80 26.32 -17.60
CA LYS A 37 29.88 25.07 -16.83
C LYS A 37 28.50 24.50 -16.54
N ASN A 38 27.55 25.35 -16.14
CA ASN A 38 26.17 24.92 -15.87
C ASN A 38 25.45 24.44 -17.13
N ARG A 39 25.65 25.09 -18.28
CA ARG A 39 25.09 24.61 -19.56
C ARG A 39 25.65 23.25 -19.98
N ALA A 40 26.94 23.00 -19.76
CA ALA A 40 27.54 21.69 -20.07
C ALA A 40 26.98 20.57 -19.19
N ILE A 41 26.71 20.85 -17.91
CA ILE A 41 26.10 19.90 -16.98
C ILE A 41 24.66 19.57 -17.41
N VAL A 42 23.83 20.58 -17.71
CA VAL A 42 22.45 20.36 -18.17
C VAL A 42 22.42 19.52 -19.45
N LYS A 43 23.29 19.82 -20.42
CA LYS A 43 23.37 19.06 -21.66
C LYS A 43 23.74 17.58 -21.43
N LYS A 44 24.69 17.31 -20.53
CA LYS A 44 25.07 15.94 -20.15
C LYS A 44 23.90 15.18 -19.51
N TYR A 45 23.13 15.83 -18.63
CA TYR A 45 21.92 15.23 -18.04
C TYR A 45 20.81 14.93 -19.07
N GLU A 46 20.63 15.80 -20.08
CA GLU A 46 19.64 15.57 -21.14
C GLU A 46 20.04 14.42 -22.07
N ASP A 47 21.32 14.32 -22.42
CA ASP A 47 21.85 13.23 -23.24
C ASP A 47 21.73 11.87 -22.53
N GLU A 48 22.11 11.78 -21.25
CA GLU A 48 21.96 10.54 -20.45
C GLU A 48 20.50 10.09 -20.32
N LYS A 49 19.56 11.05 -20.16
CA LYS A 49 18.12 10.76 -20.08
C LYS A 49 17.56 10.24 -21.41
N LYS A 50 18.08 10.72 -22.54
CA LYS A 50 17.65 10.26 -23.88
C LYS A 50 18.16 8.84 -24.16
N THR A 51 19.42 8.56 -23.85
CA THR A 51 20.00 7.21 -23.99
C THR A 51 19.27 6.19 -23.10
N THR A 52 18.96 6.56 -21.86
CA THR A 52 18.20 5.68 -20.94
C THR A 52 16.79 5.36 -21.48
N LYS A 53 16.13 6.34 -22.11
CA LYS A 53 14.78 6.17 -22.67
C LYS A 53 14.77 5.27 -23.93
N GLU A 54 15.83 5.30 -24.72
CA GLU A 54 16.01 4.45 -25.90
C GLU A 54 16.35 3.01 -25.51
N THR A 55 17.19 2.78 -24.50
CA THR A 55 17.49 1.43 -23.99
C THR A 55 16.26 0.77 -23.35
N ILE A 56 15.42 1.53 -22.63
CA ILE A 56 14.16 0.99 -22.07
C ILE A 56 13.19 0.59 -23.18
N LYS A 57 13.09 1.36 -24.29
CA LYS A 57 12.22 1.01 -25.42
C LYS A 57 12.62 -0.28 -26.12
N ALA A 58 13.93 -0.55 -26.27
CA ALA A 58 14.43 -1.75 -26.94
C ALA A 58 14.32 -3.02 -26.08
N THR A 59 14.13 -2.91 -24.76
CA THR A 59 14.08 -4.05 -23.83
C THR A 59 12.63 -4.50 -23.51
N VAL A 60 11.62 -3.73 -23.92
CA VAL A 60 10.20 -4.01 -23.62
C VAL A 60 9.54 -4.99 -24.61
N GLU A 61 10.19 -5.35 -25.71
CA GLU A 61 9.58 -6.22 -26.74
C GLU A 61 9.64 -7.73 -26.47
N PHE A 62 10.17 -8.20 -25.34
CA PHE A 62 10.06 -9.63 -24.98
C PHE A 62 10.03 -9.90 -23.48
N ILE A 63 9.03 -9.36 -22.77
CA ILE A 63 8.56 -9.97 -21.53
C ILE A 63 7.23 -10.64 -21.86
N PRO A 64 7.15 -11.99 -21.84
CA PRO A 64 5.86 -12.66 -21.91
C PRO A 64 5.00 -12.10 -20.78
N THR A 65 3.94 -11.38 -21.12
CA THR A 65 2.93 -10.98 -20.13
C THR A 65 2.21 -12.25 -19.70
N GLU A 66 2.76 -12.95 -18.72
CA GLU A 66 1.98 -13.90 -17.94
C GLU A 66 0.76 -13.14 -17.43
N LYS A 67 -0.45 -13.63 -17.79
CA LYS A 67 -1.68 -13.06 -17.27
C LYS A 67 -1.55 -13.03 -15.75
N PRO A 68 -1.85 -11.89 -15.08
CA PRO A 68 -1.81 -11.83 -13.63
C PRO A 68 -2.66 -12.97 -13.07
N LYS A 69 -2.06 -13.84 -12.25
CA LYS A 69 -2.77 -14.96 -11.62
C LYS A 69 -3.99 -14.39 -10.88
N GLU A 70 -5.14 -15.01 -11.10
CA GLU A 70 -6.42 -14.56 -10.54
C GLU A 70 -6.34 -14.55 -9.01
N LYS A 71 -6.77 -13.45 -8.38
CA LYS A 71 -6.81 -13.34 -6.92
C LYS A 71 -7.89 -14.26 -6.38
N ARG A 72 -7.51 -15.43 -5.88
CA ARG A 72 -8.43 -16.36 -5.24
C ARG A 72 -8.51 -16.15 -3.72
N PHE A 73 -9.72 -16.31 -3.20
CA PHE A 73 -10.04 -16.24 -1.77
C PHE A 73 -11.21 -17.18 -1.48
N PHE A 74 -11.34 -17.62 -0.22
CA PHE A 74 -12.53 -18.32 0.27
C PHE A 74 -13.13 -17.59 1.46
N LYS A 75 -14.45 -17.78 1.64
CA LYS A 75 -15.17 -17.29 2.82
C LYS A 75 -15.02 -18.34 3.92
N VAL A 76 -14.50 -17.96 5.08
CA VAL A 76 -14.35 -18.87 6.22
C VAL A 76 -15.74 -19.31 6.66
N ALA A 77 -16.01 -20.61 6.60
CA ALA A 77 -17.25 -21.20 7.10
C ALA A 77 -17.36 -20.85 8.58
N GLY A 78 -18.31 -19.97 8.89
CA GLY A 78 -18.44 -19.36 10.20
C GLY A 78 -19.05 -20.33 11.21
N SER A 79 -18.78 -20.07 12.49
CA SER A 79 -19.55 -20.59 13.61
C SER A 79 -21.03 -20.17 13.53
N PHE A 80 -21.86 -20.80 14.36
CA PHE A 80 -23.28 -20.51 14.53
C PHE A 80 -23.58 -18.99 14.67
N ILE A 81 -24.73 -18.57 14.13
CA ILE A 81 -25.09 -17.14 13.92
C ILE A 81 -25.03 -16.30 15.21
N PRO A 82 -25.51 -16.75 16.38
CA PRO A 82 -25.43 -15.97 17.62
C PRO A 82 -23.99 -15.67 18.07
N GLU A 83 -23.12 -16.67 17.98
CA GLU A 83 -21.73 -16.64 18.48
C GLU A 83 -20.81 -15.90 17.52
N ARG A 84 -21.17 -15.86 16.22
CA ARG A 84 -20.39 -15.18 15.18
C ARG A 84 -20.04 -13.75 15.55
N GLN A 85 -21.02 -12.98 16.01
CA GLN A 85 -20.77 -11.57 16.29
C GLN A 85 -19.90 -11.35 17.51
N GLU A 86 -20.00 -12.24 18.48
CA GLU A 86 -19.14 -12.21 19.64
C GLU A 86 -17.70 -12.56 19.26
N ILE A 87 -17.50 -13.60 18.45
CA ILE A 87 -16.18 -13.97 17.93
C ILE A 87 -15.55 -12.81 17.15
N LEU A 88 -16.30 -12.15 16.27
CA LEU A 88 -15.80 -11.00 15.50
C LEU A 88 -15.46 -9.80 16.40
N ARG A 89 -16.30 -9.54 17.42
CA ARG A 89 -16.07 -8.49 18.42
C ARG A 89 -14.80 -8.76 19.21
N GLU A 90 -14.70 -9.95 19.81
CA GLU A 90 -13.54 -10.40 20.59
C GLU A 90 -12.26 -10.34 19.76
N LEU A 91 -12.32 -10.77 18.50
CA LEU A 91 -11.18 -10.74 17.59
C LEU A 91 -10.60 -9.35 17.45
N VAL A 92 -11.47 -8.37 17.19
CA VAL A 92 -11.09 -6.98 16.97
C VAL A 92 -10.62 -6.33 18.27
N GLU A 93 -11.31 -6.58 19.37
CA GLU A 93 -10.95 -5.98 20.66
C GLU A 93 -9.62 -6.52 21.22
N LYS A 94 -9.43 -7.84 21.20
CA LYS A 94 -8.23 -8.51 21.72
C LYS A 94 -6.97 -8.17 20.91
N ASN A 95 -7.12 -7.88 19.62
CA ASN A 95 -6.02 -7.63 18.70
C ASN A 95 -6.13 -6.24 18.02
N LYS A 96 -6.64 -5.24 18.72
CA LYS A 96 -6.88 -3.87 18.17
C LYS A 96 -5.66 -3.23 17.49
N ASN A 97 -4.44 -3.63 17.88
CA ASN A 97 -3.19 -3.12 17.32
C ASN A 97 -2.73 -3.88 16.06
N ASP A 98 -3.29 -5.07 15.80
CA ASP A 98 -2.93 -5.92 14.66
C ASP A 98 -3.89 -5.73 13.46
N TYR A 99 -5.00 -5.03 13.69
CA TYR A 99 -6.06 -4.79 12.73
C TYR A 99 -6.21 -3.31 12.40
N GLY A 100 -6.25 -3.02 11.10
CA GLY A 100 -6.64 -1.71 10.56
C GLY A 100 -8.00 -1.84 9.91
N GLY A 101 -8.99 -1.07 10.34
CA GLY A 101 -10.34 -1.20 9.80
C GLY A 101 -11.33 -0.21 10.40
N LYS A 102 -12.54 -0.26 9.86
CA LYS A 102 -13.66 0.56 10.31
C LYS A 102 -14.80 -0.37 10.71
N GLN A 103 -15.44 -0.05 11.83
CA GLN A 103 -16.80 -0.51 12.07
C GLN A 103 -17.73 0.41 11.28
N TRP A 104 -18.78 -0.13 10.69
CA TRP A 104 -19.90 0.68 10.20
C TRP A 104 -20.62 1.50 11.30
N LYS A 105 -20.35 1.22 12.58
CA LYS A 105 -20.99 1.83 13.74
C LYS A 105 -20.42 3.24 13.83
N GLY A 106 -21.18 4.21 13.32
CA GLY A 106 -20.73 5.59 13.09
C GLY A 106 -20.98 6.10 11.67
N MET A 107 -21.35 5.23 10.71
CA MET A 107 -21.75 5.66 9.37
C MET A 107 -23.23 6.02 9.32
N SER A 108 -23.54 7.17 8.74
CA SER A 108 -24.88 7.61 8.38
C SER A 108 -25.47 6.79 7.23
N ASN A 109 -26.80 6.81 7.08
CA ASN A 109 -27.47 6.14 5.97
C ASN A 109 -27.02 6.70 4.61
N ASN A 110 -26.74 8.00 4.52
CA ASN A 110 -26.22 8.63 3.31
C ASN A 110 -24.82 8.11 2.95
N GLU A 111 -23.92 7.95 3.92
CA GLU A 111 -22.61 7.35 3.67
C GLU A 111 -22.71 5.90 3.17
N ILE A 112 -23.66 5.13 3.71
CA ILE A 112 -23.88 3.75 3.30
C ILE A 112 -24.47 3.69 1.89
N LYS A 113 -25.45 4.55 1.57
CA LYS A 113 -26.00 4.72 0.22
C LYS A 113 -24.90 5.05 -0.78
N ASN A 114 -24.03 6.00 -0.44
CA ASN A 114 -22.93 6.43 -1.30
C ASN A 114 -21.79 5.39 -1.41
N SER A 115 -21.71 4.42 -0.50
CA SER A 115 -20.66 3.40 -0.53
C SER A 115 -20.83 2.38 -1.66
N GLY A 116 -22.07 2.12 -2.09
CA GLY A 116 -22.42 1.08 -3.06
C GLY A 116 -22.02 -0.35 -2.66
N LYS A 117 -21.62 -0.58 -1.39
CA LYS A 117 -21.02 -1.83 -0.91
C LYS A 117 -21.67 -2.27 0.40
N ARG A 118 -21.39 -3.52 0.81
CA ARG A 118 -21.74 -4.02 2.14
C ARG A 118 -20.83 -3.35 3.20
N CYS A 119 -21.44 -2.69 4.17
CA CYS A 119 -20.75 -2.10 5.31
C CYS A 119 -20.89 -3.03 6.52
N TYR A 120 -19.87 -3.86 6.78
CA TYR A 120 -19.89 -4.82 7.88
C TYR A 120 -19.73 -4.17 9.25
N GLU A 121 -20.30 -4.82 10.27
CA GLU A 121 -20.06 -4.47 11.66
C GLU A 121 -18.60 -4.50 12.03
N TYR A 122 -17.92 -5.55 11.59
CA TYR A 122 -16.48 -5.68 11.72
C TYR A 122 -15.89 -5.91 10.33
N SER A 123 -15.28 -4.86 9.74
CA SER A 123 -14.52 -4.95 8.49
C SER A 123 -13.07 -4.53 8.74
N PHE A 124 -12.23 -5.50 9.09
CA PHE A 124 -10.83 -5.25 9.46
C PHE A 124 -9.88 -5.98 8.55
N MET A 125 -8.84 -5.28 8.11
CA MET A 125 -7.70 -5.90 7.45
C MET A 125 -6.64 -6.19 8.49
N ALA A 126 -6.05 -7.38 8.41
CA ALA A 126 -4.86 -7.69 9.16
C ALA A 126 -3.68 -6.87 8.62
N VAL A 127 -3.05 -6.05 9.46
CA VAL A 127 -1.91 -5.21 9.07
C VAL A 127 -0.60 -5.93 9.37
N ASN A 128 -0.48 -6.47 10.58
CA ASN A 128 0.74 -7.12 11.07
C ASN A 128 0.54 -8.61 11.38
N THR A 129 -0.53 -9.22 10.85
CA THR A 129 -0.87 -10.61 11.13
C THR A 129 -1.44 -11.31 9.90
N ARG A 130 -1.45 -12.64 9.96
CA ARG A 130 -1.92 -13.57 8.93
C ARG A 130 -2.84 -14.61 9.57
N ALA A 131 -3.70 -15.24 8.80
CA ALA A 131 -4.38 -16.45 9.25
C ALA A 131 -3.38 -17.61 9.24
N GLU A 132 -3.57 -18.56 10.14
CA GLU A 132 -2.91 -19.86 10.14
C GLU A 132 -3.97 -20.94 9.93
N LEU A 133 -3.71 -21.82 8.98
CA LEU A 133 -4.55 -22.97 8.67
C LEU A 133 -3.96 -24.21 9.33
N ARG A 134 -4.79 -24.97 10.06
CA ARG A 134 -4.39 -26.18 10.79
C ARG A 134 -5.36 -27.31 10.48
N LEU A 135 -4.84 -28.49 10.16
CA LEU A 135 -5.65 -29.69 10.02
C LEU A 135 -6.27 -30.05 11.38
N ASP A 136 -7.54 -30.42 11.40
CA ASP A 136 -8.27 -30.90 12.56
C ASP A 136 -8.75 -32.35 12.31
N PRO A 137 -7.88 -33.35 12.49
CA PRO A 137 -8.23 -34.75 12.28
C PRO A 137 -9.21 -35.29 13.32
N THR A 138 -9.47 -34.54 14.39
CA THR A 138 -10.40 -34.89 15.46
C THR A 138 -11.81 -34.34 15.24
N ASN A 139 -12.04 -33.62 14.15
CA ASN A 139 -13.35 -33.06 13.84
C ASN A 139 -14.39 -34.16 13.61
N GLU A 140 -15.51 -34.08 14.34
CA GLU A 140 -16.57 -35.11 14.32
C GLU A 140 -17.30 -35.21 12.98
N HIS A 141 -17.24 -34.17 12.14
CA HIS A 141 -17.98 -34.09 10.88
C HIS A 141 -17.12 -34.35 9.65
N ASP A 142 -15.82 -34.05 9.72
CA ASP A 142 -14.90 -34.17 8.58
C ASP A 142 -13.44 -34.28 9.06
N PRO A 143 -12.78 -35.46 9.00
CA PRO A 143 -11.40 -35.63 9.45
C PRO A 143 -10.38 -34.85 8.61
N ASN A 144 -10.79 -34.30 7.46
CA ASN A 144 -9.95 -33.44 6.64
C ASN A 144 -10.21 -31.94 6.91
N ALA A 145 -11.02 -31.61 7.92
CA ALA A 145 -11.35 -30.23 8.26
C ALA A 145 -10.08 -29.40 8.50
N ILE A 146 -10.08 -28.17 8.00
CA ILE A 146 -8.98 -27.23 8.17
C ILE A 146 -9.50 -26.04 8.97
N ALA A 147 -9.06 -25.92 10.22
CA ALA A 147 -9.41 -24.83 11.12
C ALA A 147 -8.61 -23.56 10.79
N VAL A 148 -9.28 -22.41 10.88
CA VAL A 148 -8.72 -21.09 10.58
C VAL A 148 -8.47 -20.34 11.90
N TYR A 149 -7.19 -20.13 12.21
CA TYR A 149 -6.75 -19.37 13.39
C TYR A 149 -6.21 -18.00 12.99
N VAL A 150 -6.51 -16.99 13.80
CA VAL A 150 -6.12 -15.59 13.55
C VAL A 150 -5.60 -14.94 14.84
N GLY A 151 -5.27 -13.66 14.76
CA GLY A 151 -4.58 -12.93 15.84
C GLY A 151 -3.07 -13.11 15.81
N ARG A 152 -2.35 -12.33 16.61
CA ARG A 152 -0.88 -12.37 16.63
C ARG A 152 -0.35 -13.71 17.14
N LYS A 153 -0.99 -14.27 18.17
CA LYS A 153 -0.63 -15.55 18.78
C LYS A 153 -1.25 -16.77 18.11
N LYS A 154 -2.12 -16.59 17.11
CA LYS A 154 -2.82 -17.69 16.42
C LYS A 154 -3.61 -18.58 17.38
N ASP A 155 -4.19 -17.95 18.40
CA ASP A 155 -4.91 -18.56 19.51
C ASP A 155 -6.43 -18.40 19.39
N GLN A 156 -6.91 -17.72 18.35
CA GLN A 156 -8.33 -17.49 18.14
C GLN A 156 -8.80 -18.15 16.85
N MET A 157 -9.61 -19.18 17.00
CA MET A 157 -10.27 -19.87 15.88
C MET A 157 -11.47 -19.04 15.42
N ILE A 158 -11.62 -18.83 14.11
CA ILE A 158 -12.75 -18.08 13.53
C ILE A 158 -13.66 -18.93 12.65
N GLY A 159 -13.33 -20.20 12.44
CA GLY A 159 -14.13 -21.12 11.64
C GLY A 159 -13.26 -22.11 10.87
N TYR A 160 -13.83 -22.68 9.82
CA TYR A 160 -13.18 -23.69 8.98
C TYR A 160 -13.09 -23.24 7.53
N VAL A 161 -12.18 -23.87 6.79
CA VAL A 161 -12.18 -23.85 5.33
C VAL A 161 -13.46 -24.54 4.83
N PRO A 162 -14.20 -23.98 3.86
CA PRO A 162 -15.35 -24.65 3.25
C PRO A 162 -14.97 -26.02 2.69
N ARG A 163 -15.85 -27.01 2.80
CA ARG A 163 -15.56 -28.39 2.41
C ARG A 163 -15.10 -28.49 0.96
N GLU A 164 -15.73 -27.73 0.08
CA GLU A 164 -15.43 -27.64 -1.35
C GLU A 164 -14.02 -27.08 -1.66
N GLU A 165 -13.39 -26.39 -0.70
CA GLU A 165 -12.04 -25.82 -0.86
C GLU A 165 -10.95 -26.68 -0.19
N ILE A 166 -11.31 -27.66 0.66
CA ILE A 166 -10.36 -28.42 1.50
C ILE A 166 -9.26 -29.09 0.68
N GLU A 167 -9.62 -29.84 -0.36
CA GLU A 167 -8.66 -30.58 -1.20
C GLU A 167 -7.63 -29.63 -1.80
N TYR A 168 -8.10 -28.50 -2.33
CA TYR A 168 -7.26 -27.51 -2.98
C TYR A 168 -6.34 -26.79 -1.97
N ILE A 169 -6.86 -26.44 -0.79
CA ILE A 169 -6.08 -25.78 0.26
C ILE A 169 -5.03 -26.72 0.86
N ASN A 170 -5.37 -27.99 1.10
CA ASN A 170 -4.41 -29.00 1.56
C ASN A 170 -3.24 -29.13 0.58
N LYS A 171 -3.55 -29.22 -0.72
CA LYS A 171 -2.52 -29.26 -1.77
C LYS A 171 -1.57 -28.06 -1.69
N ILE A 172 -2.10 -26.84 -1.53
CA ILE A 172 -1.26 -25.64 -1.37
C ILE A 172 -0.41 -25.72 -0.09
N MET A 173 -1.00 -26.14 1.02
CA MET A 173 -0.29 -26.24 2.30
C MET A 173 0.87 -27.23 2.22
N GLU A 174 0.69 -28.34 1.51
CA GLU A 174 1.71 -29.37 1.27
C GLU A 174 2.77 -28.92 0.27
N GLU A 175 2.38 -28.44 -0.91
CA GLU A 175 3.30 -28.06 -1.99
C GLU A 175 4.19 -26.86 -1.61
N ASP A 176 3.62 -25.85 -0.98
CA ASP A 176 4.34 -24.62 -0.61
C ASP A 176 4.96 -24.70 0.80
N ASN A 177 4.74 -25.80 1.54
CA ASN A 177 5.03 -25.91 2.98
C ASN A 177 4.55 -24.66 3.76
N ARG A 178 3.32 -24.20 3.44
CA ARG A 178 2.80 -22.90 3.84
C ARG A 178 1.46 -23.05 4.57
N SER A 179 1.45 -22.75 5.86
CA SER A 179 0.21 -22.67 6.66
C SER A 179 -0.29 -21.23 6.87
N SER A 180 0.44 -20.21 6.43
CA SER A 180 0.15 -18.80 6.74
C SER A 180 -0.38 -17.99 5.56
N PHE A 181 -1.57 -17.41 5.70
CA PHE A 181 -2.33 -16.78 4.61
C PHE A 181 -2.78 -15.36 4.96
N LYS A 182 -2.89 -14.47 3.97
CA LYS A 182 -3.51 -13.16 4.22
C LYS A 182 -4.99 -13.37 4.53
N PHE A 183 -5.55 -12.51 5.37
CA PHE A 183 -6.97 -12.57 5.67
C PHE A 183 -7.55 -11.20 5.93
N ARG A 184 -8.87 -11.14 5.82
CA ARG A 184 -9.69 -9.99 6.17
C ARG A 184 -10.84 -10.47 7.03
N VAL A 185 -11.04 -9.79 8.15
CA VAL A 185 -12.24 -9.95 8.97
C VAL A 185 -13.41 -9.28 8.25
N GLY A 186 -14.49 -10.02 8.08
CA GLY A 186 -15.71 -9.58 7.42
C GLY A 186 -16.75 -10.69 7.42
N GLY A 187 -18.03 -10.32 7.34
CA GLY A 187 -19.14 -11.25 7.51
C GLY A 187 -20.01 -10.88 8.70
N GLY A 188 -20.92 -11.78 9.10
CA GLY A 188 -21.94 -11.45 10.10
C GLY A 188 -22.83 -10.28 9.67
N ARG A 189 -23.19 -9.40 10.60
CA ARG A 189 -24.14 -8.30 10.37
C ARG A 189 -23.51 -7.19 9.53
N TYR A 190 -24.25 -6.71 8.55
CA TYR A 190 -23.84 -5.60 7.67
C TYR A 190 -25.02 -4.75 7.24
N LYS A 191 -24.73 -3.52 6.77
CA LYS A 191 -25.75 -2.61 6.20
C LYS A 191 -25.51 -2.58 4.71
N GLN A 192 -26.60 -2.50 3.98
CA GLN A 192 -26.58 -2.31 2.55
C GLN A 192 -27.72 -1.39 2.17
N TYR A 193 -27.47 -0.53 1.20
CA TYR A 193 -28.51 0.27 0.58
C TYR A 193 -29.31 -0.59 -0.41
N ASN A 194 -30.62 -0.66 -0.19
CA ASN A 194 -31.58 -1.27 -1.08
C ASN A 194 -32.11 -0.19 -2.03
N ILE A 195 -31.77 -0.30 -3.31
CA ILE A 195 -32.13 0.68 -4.35
C ILE A 195 -33.64 0.68 -4.61
N GLU A 196 -34.27 -0.49 -4.58
CA GLU A 196 -35.71 -0.64 -4.87
C GLU A 196 -36.58 0.01 -3.78
N LEU A 197 -36.12 -0.06 -2.53
CA LEU A 197 -36.84 0.44 -1.36
C LEU A 197 -36.34 1.80 -0.86
N ASP A 198 -35.36 2.40 -1.56
CA ASP A 198 -34.61 3.60 -1.18
C ASP A 198 -34.27 3.67 0.32
N LYS A 199 -33.81 2.55 0.89
CA LYS A 199 -33.55 2.44 2.33
C LYS A 199 -32.30 1.64 2.64
N VAL A 200 -31.74 1.92 3.80
CA VAL A 200 -30.62 1.16 4.36
C VAL A 200 -31.17 0.02 5.21
N GLU A 201 -30.81 -1.21 4.87
CA GLU A 201 -31.24 -2.43 5.56
C GLU A 201 -30.10 -3.06 6.34
N ILE A 202 -30.42 -3.75 7.43
CA ILE A 202 -29.47 -4.60 8.16
C ILE A 202 -29.71 -6.04 7.72
N LYS A 203 -28.64 -6.72 7.30
CA LYS A 203 -28.64 -8.13 6.88
C LYS A 203 -27.52 -8.88 7.58
N ASN A 204 -27.51 -10.21 7.48
CA ASN A 204 -26.47 -11.07 8.04
C ASN A 204 -25.89 -11.97 6.93
N ASP A 205 -24.57 -12.09 6.92
CA ASP A 205 -23.82 -13.07 6.15
C ASP A 205 -23.42 -14.25 7.05
N GLU A 206 -23.19 -15.42 6.45
CA GLU A 206 -22.98 -16.71 7.15
C GLU A 206 -21.51 -17.05 7.44
N TYR A 207 -20.59 -16.14 7.16
CA TYR A 207 -19.14 -16.36 7.31
C TYR A 207 -18.52 -15.36 8.29
N ASN A 208 -17.32 -15.69 8.75
CA ASN A 208 -16.58 -14.92 9.77
C ASN A 208 -15.35 -14.20 9.21
N GLY A 209 -14.96 -14.48 7.96
CA GLY A 209 -13.84 -13.81 7.33
C GLY A 209 -13.61 -14.24 5.89
N PHE A 210 -12.59 -13.63 5.29
CA PHE A 210 -12.06 -13.99 3.99
C PHE A 210 -10.59 -14.34 4.15
N VAL A 211 -10.17 -15.49 3.62
CA VAL A 211 -8.76 -15.88 3.54
C VAL A 211 -8.32 -15.81 2.08
N PHE A 212 -7.21 -15.11 1.83
CA PHE A 212 -6.61 -14.93 0.51
C PHE A 212 -5.38 -15.82 0.40
N PHE A 213 -5.34 -16.65 -0.64
CA PHE A 213 -4.31 -17.67 -0.79
C PHE A 213 -3.51 -17.57 -2.09
N HIS A 214 -3.77 -16.58 -2.93
CA HIS A 214 -2.89 -16.18 -4.02
C HIS A 214 -2.35 -14.78 -3.76
N ASP A 215 -1.32 -14.74 -2.92
CA ASP A 215 -0.50 -13.56 -2.72
C ASP A 215 0.65 -13.56 -3.72
N TYR A 216 0.73 -12.49 -4.51
CA TYR A 216 1.91 -12.13 -5.30
C TYR A 216 3.16 -12.17 -4.40
N TYR A 217 4.11 -13.02 -4.76
CA TYR A 217 5.54 -12.73 -4.59
C TYR A 217 6.02 -12.02 -5.85
#